data_AF-A0A9W8GM90-F1
#
_entry.id   AF-A0A9W8GM90-F1
#
_cell.length_a   1.000
_cell.length_b   1.000
_cell.length_c   1.000
_cell.angle_alpha   90.00
_cell.angle_beta   90.00
_cell.angle_gamma   90.00
#
_symmetry.space_group_name_H-M   'P 1'
#
loop_
_entity.id
_entity.type
_entity.pdbx_description
1 polymer ?
#
loop_
_entity_poly.entity_id
_entity_poly.type
_entity_poly.pdbx_seq_one_letter_code
_entity_poly.pdbx_strand_id
1 'polypeptide(L)'
;MLGKFSSLVFALAASSSVLAHSWVDCVKYDPVNQLCLGYPRGYPGRQNVDINTLYTYMFEASPASQPMCSPQQQTTMNYAKEFPLAVAQPGETIYTTWQQNGHLDNAKPTKIEVYYYADHNKEFTDVSQRKEAKVAGTMDFATDGNCYIPGYPNTVCVGSWTVPKDLAPGQIYHFVWFWYFNANPAGQWYSTCFDVQVNSVSHVVKTIDMPAVLAKGNPNINYVWGVNDAVRGLLSNTTSLANQKGEVPPQPPVQPPPQPPVQPPPPPPVPRAPETTTTTTTTSSTTTTATTPTSATTPVIKCIPRPTSK
;
A
#
# COMPACT_ATOMS: atom_id res chain seq x y z
N MET A 1 -3.97 26.18 62.48
CA MET A 1 -3.84 25.03 61.56
C MET A 1 -4.46 25.42 60.22
N LEU A 2 -3.63 25.83 59.25
CA LEU A 2 -4.09 26.20 57.91
C LEU A 2 -3.72 25.05 56.95
N GLY A 3 -4.70 24.25 56.59
CA GLY A 3 -4.54 23.12 55.68
C GLY A 3 -4.44 23.61 54.24
N LYS A 4 -3.28 23.42 53.60
CA LYS A 4 -3.09 23.65 52.17
C LYS A 4 -3.68 22.46 51.41
N PHE A 5 -4.84 22.65 50.78
CA PHE A 5 -5.34 21.74 49.75
C PHE A 5 -4.50 21.93 48.49
N SER A 6 -3.66 20.94 48.18
CA SER A 6 -2.90 20.89 46.94
C SER A 6 -3.83 20.36 45.84
N SER A 7 -4.35 21.24 44.99
CA SER A 7 -5.09 20.86 43.78
C SER A 7 -4.13 20.22 42.78
N LEU A 8 -4.19 18.89 42.70
CA LEU A 8 -3.52 18.11 41.67
C LEU A 8 -4.29 18.30 40.35
N VAL A 9 -3.79 19.18 39.47
CA VAL A 9 -4.32 19.34 38.12
C VAL A 9 -3.82 18.15 37.28
N PHE A 10 -4.66 17.14 37.11
CA PHE A 10 -4.45 16.11 36.09
C PHE A 10 -4.67 16.74 34.72
N ALA A 11 -3.59 17.17 34.07
CA ALA A 11 -3.60 17.50 32.66
C ALA A 11 -3.82 16.19 31.89
N LEU A 12 -5.08 15.89 31.54
CA LEU A 12 -5.40 14.90 30.52
C LEU A 12 -4.77 15.39 29.20
N ALA A 13 -3.59 14.88 28.89
CA ALA A 13 -3.06 14.95 27.55
C ALA A 13 -4.02 14.17 26.65
N ALA A 14 -4.87 14.89 25.93
CA ALA A 14 -5.72 14.32 24.90
C ALA A 14 -4.82 13.81 23.78
N SER A 15 -4.40 12.54 23.88
CA SER A 15 -3.75 11.82 22.80
C SER A 15 -4.69 11.80 21.62
N SER A 16 -4.45 12.69 20.67
CA SER A 16 -5.17 12.70 19.41
C SER A 16 -4.70 11.48 18.64
N SER A 17 -5.49 10.42 18.63
CA SER A 17 -5.26 9.25 17.78
C SER A 17 -5.35 9.71 16.33
N VAL A 18 -4.22 10.00 15.72
CA VAL A 18 -4.16 10.31 14.28
C VAL A 18 -4.46 9.01 13.56
N LEU A 19 -5.68 8.89 13.03
CA LEU A 19 -6.04 7.76 12.19
C LEU A 19 -5.29 7.91 10.87
N ALA A 20 -4.25 7.12 10.74
CA ALA A 20 -3.43 7.04 9.54
C ALA A 20 -4.25 6.40 8.43
N HIS A 21 -4.52 7.18 7.37
CA HIS A 21 -5.14 6.72 6.15
C HIS A 21 -4.10 6.90 5.05
N SER A 22 -3.63 5.85 4.40
CA SER A 22 -2.64 6.01 3.35
C SER A 22 -2.77 4.93 2.28
N TRP A 23 -2.60 5.35 1.04
CA TRP A 23 -2.62 4.51 -0.14
C TRP A 23 -1.85 5.21 -1.28
N VAL A 24 -1.54 4.47 -2.34
CA VAL A 24 -0.97 5.04 -3.57
C VAL A 24 -2.06 5.76 -4.37
N ASP A 25 -1.84 7.02 -4.73
CA ASP A 25 -2.73 7.76 -5.64
C ASP A 25 -2.38 7.58 -7.10
N CYS A 26 -1.09 7.49 -7.39
CA CYS A 26 -0.58 7.33 -8.74
C CYS A 26 0.60 6.36 -8.72
N VAL A 27 0.47 5.25 -9.46
CA VAL A 27 1.52 4.24 -9.58
C VAL A 27 2.65 4.77 -10.44
N LYS A 28 2.32 5.38 -11.59
CA LYS A 28 3.29 5.93 -12.55
C LYS A 28 3.01 7.40 -12.81
N TYR A 29 3.67 8.25 -12.06
CA TYR A 29 3.58 9.71 -12.13
C TYR A 29 4.62 10.27 -13.09
N ASP A 30 4.19 11.17 -13.96
CA ASP A 30 5.06 12.05 -14.73
C ASP A 30 5.19 13.38 -13.98
N PRO A 31 6.33 13.63 -13.31
CA PRO A 31 6.57 14.86 -12.56
C PRO A 31 6.84 16.08 -13.44
N VAL A 32 7.16 15.89 -14.73
CA VAL A 32 7.38 17.00 -15.67
C VAL A 32 6.04 17.54 -16.13
N ASN A 33 5.14 16.66 -16.57
CA ASN A 33 3.80 17.03 -17.05
C ASN A 33 2.73 17.03 -15.96
N GLN A 34 3.09 16.56 -14.76
CA GLN A 34 2.19 16.41 -13.60
C GLN A 34 0.95 15.60 -13.93
N LEU A 35 1.18 14.44 -14.55
CA LEU A 35 0.12 13.55 -15.03
C LEU A 35 0.29 12.16 -14.42
N CYS A 36 -0.83 11.51 -14.09
CA CYS A 36 -0.80 10.11 -13.75
C CYS A 36 -0.95 9.27 -15.02
N LEU A 37 0.02 8.38 -15.24
CA LEU A 37 0.06 7.45 -16.36
C LEU A 37 -0.34 6.04 -15.96
N GLY A 38 -0.72 5.83 -14.70
CA GLY A 38 -1.13 4.53 -14.19
C GLY A 38 -1.57 4.59 -12.74
N TYR A 39 -2.67 3.92 -12.43
CA TYR A 39 -3.33 3.94 -11.13
C TYR A 39 -3.28 2.57 -10.47
N PRO A 40 -3.55 2.47 -9.16
CA PRO A 40 -3.74 1.19 -8.50
C PRO A 40 -5.12 0.57 -8.78
N ARG A 41 -5.27 -0.73 -8.48
CA ARG A 41 -6.50 -1.49 -8.72
C ARG A 41 -7.71 -0.83 -8.08
N GLY A 42 -8.83 -0.72 -8.78
CA GLY A 42 -10.09 -0.23 -8.20
C GLY A 42 -10.03 1.19 -7.63
N TYR A 43 -9.08 2.03 -8.08
CA TYR A 43 -8.93 3.40 -7.59
C TYR A 43 -10.21 4.22 -7.82
N PRO A 44 -10.88 4.72 -6.76
CA PRO A 44 -12.15 5.44 -6.92
C PRO A 44 -11.94 6.91 -7.32
N GLY A 45 -10.70 7.40 -7.27
CA GLY A 45 -10.38 8.81 -7.40
C GLY A 45 -10.71 9.62 -6.15
N ARG A 46 -9.90 10.64 -5.87
CA ARG A 46 -10.03 11.46 -4.67
C ARG A 46 -11.24 12.39 -4.63
N GLN A 47 -11.93 12.55 -5.76
CA GLN A 47 -13.24 13.18 -5.82
C GLN A 47 -14.33 12.35 -5.11
N ASN A 48 -14.07 11.07 -4.83
CA ASN A 48 -14.93 10.27 -3.97
C ASN A 48 -14.74 10.69 -2.50
N VAL A 49 -15.79 11.24 -1.89
CA VAL A 49 -15.78 11.75 -0.51
C VAL A 49 -15.47 10.66 0.52
N ASP A 50 -15.75 9.39 0.19
CA ASP A 50 -15.54 8.24 1.07
C ASP A 50 -14.21 7.52 0.78
N ILE A 51 -13.33 8.09 -0.06
CA ILE A 51 -12.08 7.42 -0.46
C ILE A 51 -11.23 6.96 0.72
N ASN A 52 -11.18 7.76 1.80
CA ASN A 52 -10.44 7.41 3.01
C ASN A 52 -10.89 6.07 3.57
N THR A 53 -12.20 5.85 3.66
CA THR A 53 -12.79 4.62 4.20
C THR A 53 -12.75 3.48 3.18
N LEU A 54 -12.97 3.78 1.91
CA LEU A 54 -13.06 2.76 0.86
C LEU A 54 -11.71 2.21 0.41
N TYR A 55 -10.65 3.00 0.51
CA TYR A 55 -9.40 2.71 -0.17
C TYR A 55 -8.18 2.61 0.75
N THR A 56 -8.29 3.07 2.00
CA THR A 56 -7.29 2.73 3.03
C THR A 56 -7.39 1.26 3.36
N TYR A 57 -6.27 0.54 3.27
CA TYR A 57 -6.19 -0.82 3.77
C TYR A 57 -5.13 -0.92 4.86
N MET A 58 -5.59 -1.11 6.10
CA MET A 58 -4.78 -1.16 7.30
C MET A 58 -4.73 -2.59 7.86
N PHE A 59 -3.56 -2.95 8.37
CA PHE A 59 -3.36 -4.15 9.18
C PHE A 59 -3.12 -3.74 10.63
N GLU A 60 -3.92 -4.27 11.55
CA GLU A 60 -3.76 -4.03 12.98
C GLU A 60 -2.83 -5.07 13.61
N ALA A 61 -1.97 -4.64 14.53
CA ALA A 61 -1.19 -5.53 15.38
C ALA A 61 -0.30 -6.53 14.63
N SER A 62 0.17 -6.15 13.43
CA SER A 62 1.12 -6.96 12.66
C SER A 62 0.64 -8.40 12.43
N PRO A 63 -0.52 -8.60 11.78
CA PRO A 63 -1.20 -9.88 11.75
C PRO A 63 -0.37 -10.94 11.03
N ALA A 64 -0.45 -12.18 11.52
CA ALA A 64 0.25 -13.31 10.91
C ALA A 64 -0.36 -13.69 9.54
N SER A 65 -1.66 -13.48 9.36
CA SER A 65 -2.42 -13.74 8.14
C SER A 65 -3.61 -12.78 8.06
N GLN A 66 -3.80 -12.20 6.89
CA GLN A 66 -4.85 -11.26 6.49
C GLN A 66 -4.71 -11.08 4.97
N PRO A 67 -5.80 -10.88 4.21
CA PRO A 67 -5.68 -10.59 2.78
C PRO A 67 -4.69 -9.47 2.51
N MET A 68 -3.86 -9.58 1.45
CA MET A 68 -2.84 -8.56 1.18
C MET A 68 -3.44 -7.21 0.76
N CYS A 69 -4.56 -7.23 0.08
CA CYS A 69 -5.15 -6.06 -0.56
C CYS A 69 -6.53 -5.78 0.02
N SER A 70 -7.01 -4.53 -0.11
CA SER A 70 -8.40 -4.20 0.18
C SER A 70 -9.36 -5.08 -0.64
N PRO A 71 -10.58 -5.37 -0.16
CA PRO A 71 -11.57 -6.11 -0.94
C PRO A 71 -11.78 -5.56 -2.37
N GLN A 72 -11.75 -4.23 -2.51
CA GLN A 72 -11.86 -3.52 -3.79
C GLN A 72 -10.67 -3.77 -4.72
N GLN A 73 -9.53 -4.21 -4.20
CA GLN A 73 -8.32 -4.52 -4.97
C GLN A 73 -8.09 -6.03 -5.16
N GLN A 74 -8.90 -6.88 -4.51
CA GLN A 74 -8.81 -8.33 -4.63
C GLN A 74 -9.49 -8.86 -5.90
N THR A 75 -10.43 -8.10 -6.49
CA THR A 75 -10.99 -8.46 -7.80
C THR A 75 -9.95 -8.24 -8.88
N THR A 76 -9.69 -9.26 -9.70
CA THR A 76 -8.64 -9.25 -10.73
C THR A 76 -8.83 -8.10 -11.72
N MET A 77 -7.80 -7.25 -11.86
CA MET A 77 -7.65 -6.26 -12.93
C MET A 77 -8.82 -5.26 -13.11
N ASN A 78 -9.41 -4.76 -12.03
CA ASN A 78 -10.53 -3.82 -12.06
C ASN A 78 -10.12 -2.35 -12.29
N TYR A 79 -9.56 -2.06 -13.46
CA TYR A 79 -9.18 -0.70 -13.86
C TYR A 79 -10.33 0.01 -14.59
N ALA A 80 -10.71 1.20 -14.10
CA ALA A 80 -11.64 2.07 -14.81
C ALA A 80 -10.94 2.74 -16.01
N LYS A 81 -11.71 3.20 -17.00
CA LYS A 81 -11.16 3.88 -18.18
C LYS A 81 -10.41 5.16 -17.80
N GLU A 82 -10.93 5.87 -16.81
CA GLU A 82 -10.38 7.12 -16.26
C GLU A 82 -9.13 6.87 -15.41
N PHE A 83 -8.98 5.65 -14.89
CA PHE A 83 -7.88 5.24 -14.00
C PHE A 83 -7.18 4.01 -14.57
N PRO A 84 -6.46 4.16 -15.69
CA PRO A 84 -5.86 3.04 -16.40
C PRO A 84 -4.72 2.41 -15.62
N LEU A 85 -4.43 1.16 -15.98
CA LEU A 85 -3.25 0.41 -15.58
C LEU A 85 -1.95 1.12 -15.98
N ALA A 86 -0.91 1.04 -15.15
CA ALA A 86 0.42 1.52 -15.50
C ALA A 86 1.08 0.64 -16.57
N VAL A 87 1.69 1.27 -17.58
CA VAL A 87 2.53 0.60 -18.59
C VAL A 87 3.97 1.04 -18.42
N ALA A 88 4.91 0.10 -18.33
CA ALA A 88 6.34 0.39 -18.16
C ALA A 88 7.23 -0.60 -18.92
N GLN A 89 8.51 -0.29 -19.05
CA GLN A 89 9.51 -1.21 -19.61
C GLN A 89 10.43 -1.78 -18.52
N PRO A 90 11.07 -2.96 -18.73
CA PRO A 90 12.05 -3.49 -17.81
C PRO A 90 13.19 -2.48 -17.56
N GLY A 91 13.56 -2.26 -16.30
CA GLY A 91 14.58 -1.28 -15.91
C GLY A 91 14.13 0.17 -15.88
N GLU A 92 12.86 0.47 -16.20
CA GLU A 92 12.33 1.83 -16.10
C GLU A 92 12.22 2.28 -14.63
N THR A 93 12.62 3.53 -14.35
CA THR A 93 12.30 4.18 -13.07
C THR A 93 10.86 4.67 -13.09
N ILE A 94 10.07 4.19 -12.15
CA ILE A 94 8.70 4.63 -11.92
C ILE A 94 8.69 5.59 -10.74
N TYR A 95 7.98 6.72 -10.88
CA TYR A 95 7.65 7.61 -9.78
C TYR A 95 6.23 7.31 -9.30
N THR A 96 6.06 7.15 -7.99
CA THR A 96 4.77 6.82 -7.36
C THR A 96 4.41 7.94 -6.38
N THR A 97 3.13 8.28 -6.25
CA THR A 97 2.67 9.34 -5.34
C THR A 97 1.62 8.85 -4.36
N TRP A 98 1.61 9.46 -3.18
CA TRP A 98 0.65 9.24 -2.09
C TRP A 98 0.53 10.53 -1.25
N GLN A 99 -0.39 10.58 -0.30
CA GLN A 99 -0.43 11.64 0.71
C GLN A 99 0.26 11.22 2.01
N GLN A 100 0.96 12.14 2.66
CA GLN A 100 1.61 11.82 3.95
C GLN A 100 0.64 11.68 5.12
N ASN A 101 -0.54 12.30 5.04
CA ASN A 101 -1.59 12.31 6.07
C ASN A 101 -1.10 12.58 7.49
N GLY A 102 -0.20 13.56 7.65
CA GLY A 102 0.35 13.98 8.94
C GLY A 102 1.49 13.11 9.49
N HIS A 103 2.02 12.16 8.72
CA HIS A 103 3.12 11.29 9.16
C HIS A 103 4.51 11.72 8.64
N LEU A 104 4.77 13.03 8.59
CA LEU A 104 6.09 13.54 8.25
C LEU A 104 7.11 13.17 9.33
N ASP A 105 8.24 12.58 8.95
CA ASP A 105 9.36 12.38 9.87
C ASP A 105 10.71 12.45 9.12
N ASN A 106 11.42 13.56 9.29
CA ASN A 106 12.75 13.75 8.71
C ASN A 106 13.86 13.01 9.47
N ALA A 107 13.67 12.74 10.75
CA ALA A 107 14.71 12.14 11.60
C ALA A 107 14.71 10.62 11.48
N LYS A 108 13.52 10.01 11.40
CA LYS A 108 13.31 8.56 11.33
C LYS A 108 12.16 8.24 10.37
N PRO A 109 12.30 8.58 9.08
CA PRO A 109 11.24 8.32 8.11
C PRO A 109 10.88 6.85 8.09
N THR A 110 9.58 6.60 8.11
CA THR A 110 9.08 5.25 7.87
C THR A 110 9.43 4.82 6.44
N LYS A 111 9.73 3.54 6.24
CA LYS A 111 10.05 3.00 4.92
C LYS A 111 8.83 2.39 4.25
N ILE A 112 8.74 2.63 2.96
CA ILE A 112 7.90 1.93 1.99
C ILE A 112 8.75 0.88 1.30
N GLU A 113 8.20 -0.30 1.08
CA GLU A 113 8.73 -1.33 0.19
C GLU A 113 7.73 -1.65 -0.92
N VAL A 114 8.23 -1.81 -2.14
CA VAL A 114 7.43 -2.26 -3.28
C VAL A 114 7.73 -3.73 -3.53
N TYR A 115 6.82 -4.62 -3.15
CA TYR A 115 6.97 -6.06 -3.32
C TYR A 115 6.43 -6.54 -4.66
N TYR A 116 7.00 -7.62 -5.19
CA TYR A 116 6.53 -8.28 -6.40
C TYR A 116 6.93 -9.76 -6.46
N TYR A 117 6.30 -10.49 -7.39
CA TYR A 117 6.76 -11.79 -7.86
C TYR A 117 7.25 -11.72 -9.30
N ALA A 118 8.32 -12.46 -9.61
CA ALA A 118 8.83 -12.58 -10.98
C ALA A 118 7.97 -13.54 -11.85
N ASP A 119 7.08 -14.31 -11.23
CA ASP A 119 6.04 -15.06 -11.93
C ASP A 119 4.80 -14.17 -12.09
N HIS A 120 4.48 -13.83 -13.34
CA HIS A 120 3.33 -12.98 -13.68
C HIS A 120 1.98 -13.65 -13.38
N ASN A 121 1.93 -14.96 -13.15
CA ASN A 121 0.71 -15.66 -12.77
C ASN A 121 0.50 -15.70 -11.25
N LYS A 122 1.46 -15.18 -10.46
CA LYS A 122 1.40 -15.20 -9.00
C LYS A 122 0.93 -13.84 -8.47
N GLU A 123 -0.21 -13.84 -7.79
CA GLU A 123 -0.71 -12.69 -7.03
C GLU A 123 -0.42 -12.83 -5.53
N PHE A 124 -0.41 -11.70 -4.82
CA PHE A 124 -0.42 -11.70 -3.37
C PHE A 124 -1.85 -11.90 -2.87
N THR A 125 -2.08 -13.01 -2.17
CA THR A 125 -3.37 -13.27 -1.52
C THR A 125 -3.33 -12.94 -0.04
N ASP A 126 -2.17 -13.07 0.62
CA ASP A 126 -2.04 -12.92 2.07
C ASP A 126 -0.78 -12.15 2.48
N VAL A 127 -0.89 -11.40 3.57
CA VAL A 127 0.17 -10.56 4.13
C VAL A 127 1.44 -11.33 4.53
N SER A 128 1.33 -12.61 4.87
CA SER A 128 2.45 -13.49 5.21
C SER A 128 3.40 -13.72 4.03
N GLN A 129 2.90 -13.64 2.81
CA GLN A 129 3.64 -13.99 1.58
C GLN A 129 4.72 -12.97 1.21
N ARG A 130 4.76 -11.80 1.88
CA ARG A 130 5.84 -10.80 1.73
C ARG A 130 7.21 -11.38 2.01
N LYS A 131 7.30 -12.36 2.92
CA LYS A 131 8.57 -13.02 3.27
C LYS A 131 9.21 -13.76 2.09
N GLU A 132 8.40 -14.13 1.10
CA GLU A 132 8.84 -14.82 -0.12
C GLU A 132 8.95 -13.87 -1.32
N ALA A 133 8.57 -12.61 -1.16
CA ALA A 133 8.51 -11.65 -2.24
C ALA A 133 9.89 -11.06 -2.54
N LYS A 134 10.06 -10.63 -3.78
CA LYS A 134 11.18 -9.75 -4.15
C LYS A 134 10.79 -8.30 -3.88
N VAL A 135 11.78 -7.44 -3.65
CA VAL A 135 11.59 -5.99 -3.46
C VAL A 135 12.08 -5.26 -4.72
N ALA A 136 11.19 -4.50 -5.36
CA ALA A 136 11.51 -3.68 -6.54
C ALA A 136 12.13 -2.32 -6.15
N GLY A 137 11.86 -1.86 -4.94
CA GLY A 137 12.46 -0.65 -4.39
C GLY A 137 12.03 -0.38 -2.96
N THR A 138 12.82 0.45 -2.29
CA THR A 138 12.56 0.97 -0.94
C THR A 138 12.68 2.48 -0.97
N MET A 139 11.77 3.18 -0.32
CA MET A 139 11.73 4.65 -0.28
C MET A 139 11.23 5.17 1.07
N ASP A 140 11.50 6.43 1.37
CA ASP A 140 10.95 7.09 2.54
C ASP A 140 9.47 7.44 2.35
N PHE A 141 8.68 7.28 3.41
CA PHE A 141 7.26 7.57 3.39
C PHE A 141 6.98 9.07 3.29
N ALA A 142 7.51 9.88 4.20
CA ALA A 142 7.30 11.32 4.17
C ALA A 142 8.43 12.08 4.87
N THR A 143 9.07 12.96 4.10
CA THR A 143 10.18 13.83 4.48
C THR A 143 10.07 15.15 3.72
N ASP A 144 10.81 16.16 4.15
CA ASP A 144 10.95 17.42 3.43
C ASP A 144 11.55 17.22 2.02
N GLY A 145 12.34 16.17 1.84
CA GLY A 145 13.01 15.86 0.58
C GLY A 145 12.16 15.11 -0.44
N ASN A 146 10.95 14.69 -0.08
CA ASN A 146 10.08 13.92 -0.98
C ASN A 146 8.60 14.35 -0.98
N CYS A 147 8.24 15.39 -0.21
CA CYS A 147 6.89 15.94 -0.15
C CYS A 147 6.84 17.37 -0.68
N TYR A 148 5.79 17.71 -1.44
CA TYR A 148 5.69 19.02 -2.10
C TYR A 148 5.53 20.20 -1.13
N ILE A 149 4.74 20.03 -0.07
CA ILE A 149 4.50 21.04 0.96
C ILE A 149 4.64 20.34 2.32
N PRO A 150 5.87 20.13 2.82
CA PRO A 150 6.13 19.30 4.00
C PRO A 150 5.29 19.66 5.23
N GLY A 151 5.09 20.96 5.47
CA GLY A 151 4.27 21.46 6.58
C GLY A 151 2.75 21.25 6.44
N TYR A 152 2.25 20.76 5.30
CA TYR A 152 0.83 20.52 5.07
C TYR A 152 0.50 19.03 5.27
N PRO A 153 -0.36 18.65 6.23
CA PRO A 153 -0.63 17.24 6.57
C PRO A 153 -1.11 16.40 5.38
N ASN A 154 -1.83 16.98 4.43
CA ASN A 154 -2.35 16.26 3.26
C ASN A 154 -1.53 16.55 1.99
N THR A 155 -0.26 16.95 2.13
CA THR A 155 0.63 17.12 0.97
C THR A 155 0.82 15.80 0.27
N VAL A 156 0.93 15.88 -1.05
CA VAL A 156 1.41 14.78 -1.88
C VAL A 156 2.91 14.61 -1.65
N CYS A 157 3.34 13.36 -1.56
CA CYS A 157 4.73 12.94 -1.57
C CYS A 157 4.98 12.05 -2.77
N VAL A 158 6.24 11.95 -3.16
CA VAL A 158 6.70 11.23 -4.34
C VAL A 158 7.85 10.32 -3.92
N GLY A 159 7.84 9.10 -4.43
CA GLY A 159 8.99 8.19 -4.35
C GLY A 159 9.27 7.57 -5.70
N SER A 160 10.41 6.90 -5.81
CA SER A 160 10.78 6.21 -7.02
C SER A 160 11.29 4.81 -6.76
N TRP A 161 11.03 3.91 -7.69
CA TRP A 161 11.55 2.54 -7.71
C TRP A 161 11.79 2.13 -9.16
N THR A 162 12.46 0.99 -9.37
CA THR A 162 12.80 0.54 -10.72
C THR A 162 12.09 -0.76 -11.05
N VAL A 163 11.45 -0.82 -12.21
CA VAL A 163 10.89 -2.06 -12.74
C VAL A 163 12.03 -3.07 -12.91
N PRO A 164 11.94 -4.27 -12.32
CA PRO A 164 13.02 -5.25 -12.41
C PRO A 164 13.36 -5.58 -13.87
N LYS A 165 14.66 -5.61 -14.19
CA LYS A 165 15.15 -5.79 -15.57
C LYS A 165 14.88 -7.20 -16.11
N ASP A 166 14.65 -8.16 -15.23
CA ASP A 166 14.39 -9.57 -15.53
C ASP A 166 12.90 -9.84 -15.82
N LEU A 167 12.02 -8.85 -15.70
CA LEU A 167 10.61 -9.02 -16.07
C LEU A 167 10.45 -9.12 -17.58
N ALA A 168 9.68 -10.11 -18.02
CA ALA A 168 9.45 -10.37 -19.43
C ALA A 168 8.47 -9.34 -20.01
N PRO A 169 8.80 -8.69 -21.14
CA PRO A 169 7.84 -7.87 -21.87
C PRO A 169 6.61 -8.66 -22.34
N GLY A 170 5.47 -7.97 -22.49
CA GLY A 170 4.19 -8.52 -22.90
C GLY A 170 3.34 -9.10 -21.76
N GLN A 171 3.80 -8.99 -20.51
CA GLN A 171 3.13 -9.55 -19.34
C GLN A 171 2.65 -8.47 -18.38
N ILE A 172 1.68 -8.83 -17.54
CA ILE A 172 1.22 -7.99 -16.43
C ILE A 172 1.77 -8.58 -15.14
N TYR A 173 2.44 -7.75 -14.34
CA TYR A 173 3.02 -8.15 -13.07
C TYR A 173 2.31 -7.47 -11.91
N HIS A 174 2.21 -8.22 -10.81
CA HIS A 174 1.52 -7.82 -9.59
C HIS A 174 2.51 -7.22 -8.59
N PHE A 175 2.18 -6.04 -8.08
CA PHE A 175 3.00 -5.32 -7.12
C PHE A 175 2.17 -4.89 -5.90
N VAL A 176 2.88 -4.72 -4.78
CA VAL A 176 2.30 -4.21 -3.54
C VAL A 176 3.18 -3.10 -3.02
N TRP A 177 2.63 -1.90 -2.92
CA TRP A 177 3.21 -0.82 -2.13
C TRP A 177 2.85 -1.08 -0.66
N PHE A 178 3.85 -1.15 0.21
CA PHE A 178 3.66 -1.55 1.60
C PHE A 178 4.49 -0.67 2.54
N TRP A 179 3.93 -0.21 3.66
CA TRP A 179 4.71 0.53 4.66
C TRP A 179 4.28 0.21 6.09
N TYR A 180 5.20 0.45 7.03
CA TYR A 180 5.12 0.06 8.43
C TYR A 180 5.06 1.27 9.35
N PHE A 181 3.89 1.67 9.82
CA PHE A 181 3.78 2.80 10.75
C PHE A 181 4.30 2.41 12.15
N ASN A 182 5.61 2.59 12.35
CA ASN A 182 6.33 2.18 13.55
C ASN A 182 6.16 3.16 14.73
N ALA A 183 5.55 4.32 14.51
CA ALA A 183 5.29 5.27 15.61
C ALA A 183 4.11 4.84 16.49
N ASN A 184 3.29 3.88 16.04
CA ASN A 184 2.30 3.22 16.88
C ASN A 184 2.91 1.96 17.52
N PRO A 185 3.05 1.88 18.85
CA PRO A 185 3.58 0.69 19.53
C PRO A 185 2.80 -0.60 19.27
N ALA A 186 1.50 -0.49 18.93
CA ALA A 186 0.70 -1.64 18.54
C ALA A 186 1.09 -2.20 17.17
N GLY A 187 1.79 -1.43 16.34
CA GLY A 187 2.09 -1.76 14.96
C GLY A 187 0.87 -1.57 14.06
N GLN A 188 1.01 -0.70 13.06
CA GLN A 188 0.04 -0.52 11.99
C GLN A 188 0.76 -0.63 10.66
N TRP A 189 0.22 -1.42 9.74
CA TRP A 189 0.75 -1.50 8.40
C TRP A 189 -0.30 -1.10 7.39
N TYR A 190 0.15 -0.74 6.19
CA TYR A 190 -0.75 -0.43 5.10
C TYR A 190 -0.22 -1.04 3.81
N SER A 191 -1.15 -1.34 2.92
CA SER A 191 -0.82 -1.77 1.56
C SER A 191 -1.68 -1.08 0.52
N THR A 192 -1.16 -1.06 -0.70
CA THR A 192 -1.93 -0.77 -1.90
C THR A 192 -1.45 -1.70 -3.00
N CYS A 193 -2.38 -2.46 -3.57
CA CYS A 193 -2.09 -3.40 -4.64
C CYS A 193 -2.33 -2.76 -6.01
N PHE A 194 -1.40 -3.00 -6.92
CA PHE A 194 -1.44 -2.48 -8.27
C PHE A 194 -0.73 -3.42 -9.22
N ASP A 195 -0.96 -3.22 -10.51
CA ASP A 195 -0.32 -3.98 -11.55
C ASP A 195 0.47 -3.06 -12.46
N VAL A 196 1.44 -3.65 -13.16
CA VAL A 196 2.19 -2.97 -14.21
C VAL A 196 2.23 -3.88 -15.44
N GLN A 197 1.73 -3.37 -16.56
CA GLN A 197 1.95 -4.00 -17.85
C GLN A 197 3.38 -3.69 -18.29
N VAL A 198 4.22 -4.72 -18.31
CA VAL A 198 5.62 -4.63 -18.73
C VAL A 198 5.68 -4.85 -20.23
N ASN A 199 6.08 -3.84 -20.99
CA ASN A 199 6.20 -3.87 -22.45
C ASN A 199 7.63 -3.56 -22.89
N SER A 200 7.97 -3.84 -24.15
CA SER A 200 9.30 -3.51 -24.70
C SER A 200 9.50 -2.01 -24.90
N VAL A 201 8.41 -1.24 -24.94
CA VAL A 201 8.40 0.21 -25.07
C VAL A 201 7.30 0.75 -24.16
N SER A 202 7.56 1.87 -23.51
CA SER A 202 6.61 2.61 -22.69
C SER A 202 6.81 4.12 -22.89
N HIS A 203 5.88 4.93 -22.37
CA HIS A 203 6.17 6.34 -22.13
C HIS A 203 7.17 6.42 -20.98
N VAL A 204 8.46 6.53 -21.31
CA VAL A 204 9.52 6.63 -20.31
C VAL A 204 9.52 8.03 -19.72
N VAL A 205 9.18 8.13 -18.44
CA VAL A 205 9.32 9.37 -17.69
C VAL A 205 10.82 9.65 -17.56
N LYS A 206 11.26 10.81 -18.05
CA LYS A 206 12.67 11.21 -17.94
C LYS A 206 13.06 11.21 -16.46
N THR A 207 14.16 10.56 -16.11
CA THR A 207 14.71 10.65 -14.76
C THR A 207 14.96 12.12 -14.43
N ILE A 208 14.36 12.57 -13.35
CA ILE A 208 14.45 13.94 -12.87
C ILE A 208 15.18 13.99 -11.53
N ASP A 209 15.79 15.15 -11.28
CA ASP A 209 16.24 15.54 -9.95
C ASP A 209 15.01 15.91 -9.11
N MET A 210 14.62 15.03 -8.18
CA MET A 210 13.41 15.21 -7.36
C MET A 210 13.46 16.48 -6.51
N PRO A 211 14.57 16.81 -5.80
CA PRO A 211 14.76 18.12 -5.18
C PRO A 211 14.42 19.30 -6.10
N ALA A 212 14.87 19.28 -7.36
CA ALA A 212 14.58 20.35 -8.32
C ALA A 212 13.10 20.41 -8.72
N VAL A 213 12.37 19.28 -8.71
CA VAL A 213 10.92 19.26 -8.94
C VAL A 213 10.16 19.75 -7.73
N LEU A 214 10.51 19.29 -6.52
CA LEU A 214 9.86 19.73 -5.29
C LEU A 214 10.09 21.23 -5.03
N ALA A 215 11.26 21.76 -5.37
CA ALA A 215 11.58 23.18 -5.25
C ALA A 215 10.70 24.08 -6.13
N LYS A 216 10.13 23.55 -7.22
CA LYS A 216 9.14 24.28 -8.04
C LYS A 216 7.75 24.34 -7.39
N GLY A 217 7.57 23.66 -6.26
CA GLY A 217 6.29 23.48 -5.58
C GLY A 217 5.35 22.55 -6.35
N ASN A 218 4.19 22.27 -5.78
CA ASN A 218 3.09 21.65 -6.53
C ASN A 218 2.20 22.76 -7.12
N PRO A 219 2.37 23.15 -8.40
CA PRO A 219 1.51 24.14 -9.03
C PRO A 219 0.07 23.64 -9.24
N ASN A 220 -0.21 22.35 -9.02
CA ASN A 220 -1.55 21.77 -9.08
C ASN A 220 -1.93 21.08 -7.76
N ILE A 221 -2.32 21.87 -6.76
CA ILE A 221 -3.16 21.38 -5.63
C ILE A 221 -4.43 20.66 -6.17
N ASN A 222 -4.85 20.99 -7.40
CA ASN A 222 -5.97 20.38 -8.12
C ASN A 222 -5.73 18.93 -8.58
N TYR A 223 -4.49 18.43 -8.56
CA TYR A 223 -4.18 17.03 -8.93
C TYR A 223 -4.83 16.02 -7.96
N VAL A 224 -5.06 16.46 -6.72
CA VAL A 224 -5.77 15.71 -5.68
C VAL A 224 -7.29 15.72 -5.93
N TRP A 225 -7.82 16.48 -6.90
CA TRP A 225 -9.25 16.68 -7.11
C TRP A 225 -9.80 16.14 -8.43
N GLY A 226 -9.04 15.35 -9.18
CA GLY A 226 -9.56 14.62 -10.36
C GLY A 226 -10.27 15.53 -11.37
N VAL A 227 -9.79 16.75 -11.56
CA VAL A 227 -10.51 17.72 -12.39
C VAL A 227 -10.21 17.45 -13.86
N ASN A 228 -11.23 16.95 -14.56
CA ASN A 228 -11.27 16.77 -16.00
C ASN A 228 -10.98 18.09 -16.75
N ASP A 229 -10.48 17.97 -17.99
CA ASP A 229 -10.00 19.11 -18.81
C ASP A 229 -11.04 20.23 -19.02
N ALA A 230 -12.33 19.92 -18.87
CA ALA A 230 -13.41 20.89 -18.91
C ALA A 230 -13.33 21.96 -17.79
N VAL A 231 -12.83 21.60 -16.60
CA VAL A 231 -12.69 22.56 -15.49
C VAL A 231 -11.32 23.26 -15.52
N ARG A 232 -10.29 22.65 -16.13
CA ARG A 232 -9.04 23.34 -16.47
C ARG A 232 -9.30 24.57 -17.35
N GLY A 233 -10.29 24.49 -18.25
CA GLY A 233 -10.77 25.61 -19.06
C GLY A 233 -11.47 26.72 -18.26
N LEU A 234 -12.14 26.39 -17.14
CA LEU A 234 -12.78 27.40 -16.28
C LEU A 234 -11.78 28.08 -15.32
N LEU A 235 -10.83 27.33 -14.77
CA LEU A 235 -9.87 27.84 -13.77
C LEU A 235 -8.69 28.62 -14.39
N SER A 236 -8.38 28.39 -15.66
CA SER A 236 -7.36 29.16 -16.39
C SER A 236 -7.77 30.62 -16.64
N ASN A 237 -9.05 30.98 -16.48
CA ASN A 237 -9.54 32.37 -16.52
C ASN A 237 -9.47 33.10 -15.17
N THR A 238 -9.13 32.41 -14.07
CA THR A 238 -8.88 33.05 -12.76
C THR A 238 -7.39 33.24 -12.55
N THR A 239 -6.85 34.31 -13.16
CA THR A 239 -5.50 34.79 -12.87
C THR A 239 -5.44 35.27 -11.41
N SER A 240 -4.35 34.94 -10.71
CA SER A 240 -3.94 35.47 -9.40
C SER A 240 -4.52 34.84 -8.12
N LEU A 241 -4.03 33.65 -7.76
CA LEU A 241 -3.89 33.23 -6.36
C LEU A 241 -2.42 33.07 -5.90
N ALA A 242 -1.46 33.19 -6.81
CA ALA A 242 -0.03 32.98 -6.51
C ALA A 242 0.63 34.07 -5.63
N ASN A 243 -0.08 35.15 -5.28
CA ASN A 243 0.46 36.25 -4.47
C ASN A 243 -0.19 36.40 -3.08
N GLN A 244 -1.07 35.50 -2.64
CA GLN A 244 -1.47 35.49 -1.25
C GLN A 244 -0.46 34.71 -0.41
N LYS A 245 0.42 35.45 0.25
CA LYS A 245 0.99 35.06 1.55
C LYS A 245 -0.15 35.04 2.58
N GLY A 246 -1.13 34.15 2.35
CA GLY A 246 -2.38 34.08 3.09
C GLY A 246 -2.18 33.23 4.33
N GLU A 247 -2.53 33.78 5.49
CA GLU A 247 -2.79 33.01 6.68
C GLU A 247 -3.71 31.83 6.33
N VAL A 248 -3.26 30.63 6.64
CA VAL A 248 -4.06 29.41 6.50
C VAL A 248 -5.31 29.62 7.35
N PRO A 249 -6.53 29.60 6.77
CA PRO A 249 -7.74 29.66 7.56
C PRO A 249 -7.69 28.51 8.58
N PRO A 250 -8.05 28.75 9.86
CA PRO A 250 -8.07 27.68 10.84
C PRO A 250 -8.98 26.58 10.30
N GLN A 251 -8.41 25.39 10.10
CA GLN A 251 -9.19 24.24 9.69
C GLN A 251 -10.27 24.00 10.77
N PRO A 252 -11.51 23.66 10.37
CA PRO A 252 -12.47 23.15 11.34
C PRO A 252 -11.83 21.97 12.09
N PRO A 253 -12.08 21.84 13.41
CA PRO A 253 -11.48 20.77 14.19
C PRO A 253 -11.75 19.44 13.51
N VAL A 254 -10.67 18.68 13.28
CA VAL A 254 -10.74 17.33 12.75
C VAL A 254 -11.70 16.56 13.64
N GLN A 255 -12.89 16.26 13.12
CA GLN A 255 -13.84 15.45 13.86
C GLN A 255 -13.20 14.08 14.05
N PRO A 256 -13.13 13.56 15.30
CA PRO A 256 -12.76 12.17 15.51
C PRO A 256 -13.70 11.31 14.67
N PRO A 257 -13.19 10.31 13.93
CA PRO A 257 -14.06 9.39 13.24
C PRO A 257 -15.04 8.75 14.24
N PRO A 258 -16.24 8.37 13.81
CA PRO A 258 -17.17 7.61 14.64
C PRO A 258 -16.40 6.44 15.26
N GLN A 259 -16.43 6.32 16.59
CA GLN A 259 -15.86 5.14 17.24
C GLN A 259 -16.52 3.90 16.64
N PRO A 260 -15.75 2.85 16.31
CA PRO A 260 -16.33 1.56 15.97
C PRO A 260 -17.35 1.18 17.05
N PRO A 261 -18.54 0.66 16.68
CA PRO A 261 -19.50 0.23 17.68
C PRO A 261 -18.80 -0.72 18.66
N VAL A 262 -18.89 -0.39 19.95
CA VAL A 262 -18.37 -1.22 21.03
C VAL A 262 -18.92 -2.62 20.81
N GLN A 263 -18.05 -3.58 20.49
CA GLN A 263 -18.49 -4.95 20.36
C GLN A 263 -19.07 -5.35 21.73
N PRO A 264 -20.32 -5.87 21.78
CA PRO A 264 -20.85 -6.39 23.02
C PRO A 264 -19.90 -7.46 23.55
N PRO A 265 -19.72 -7.55 24.89
CA PRO A 265 -18.88 -8.58 25.47
C PRO A 265 -19.30 -9.96 24.94
N PRO A 266 -18.35 -10.86 24.69
CA PRO A 266 -18.68 -12.20 24.24
C PRO A 266 -19.68 -12.82 25.21
N PRO A 267 -20.71 -13.54 24.71
CA PRO A 267 -21.67 -14.19 25.58
C PRO A 267 -20.92 -15.12 26.55
N PRO A 268 -21.40 -15.23 27.81
CA PRO A 268 -20.80 -16.14 28.76
C PRO A 268 -20.77 -17.56 28.17
N PRO A 269 -19.75 -18.37 28.51
CA PRO A 269 -19.66 -19.73 28.02
C PRO A 269 -20.96 -20.48 28.29
N VAL A 270 -21.56 -21.04 27.25
CA VAL A 270 -22.74 -21.89 27.39
C VAL A 270 -22.34 -23.08 28.29
N PRO A 271 -23.09 -23.37 29.36
CA PRO A 271 -22.84 -24.54 30.19
C PRO A 271 -22.78 -25.79 29.32
N ARG A 272 -21.64 -26.49 29.35
CA ARG A 272 -21.45 -27.73 28.61
C ARG A 272 -22.52 -28.73 29.08
N ALA A 273 -23.40 -29.15 28.18
CA ALA A 273 -24.35 -30.21 28.47
C ALA A 273 -23.59 -31.48 28.89
N PRO A 274 -24.11 -32.27 29.84
CA PRO A 274 -23.45 -33.49 30.29
C PRO A 274 -23.22 -34.43 29.09
N GLU A 275 -21.97 -34.83 28.89
CA GLU A 275 -21.56 -35.78 27.86
C GLU A 275 -22.25 -37.13 28.13
N THR A 276 -23.17 -37.51 27.26
CA THR A 276 -23.74 -38.86 27.24
C THR A 276 -22.70 -39.82 26.66
N THR A 277 -22.03 -40.56 27.54
CA THR A 277 -21.09 -41.64 27.17
C THR A 277 -21.81 -42.68 26.33
N THR A 278 -21.59 -42.66 25.01
CA THR A 278 -22.06 -43.70 24.10
C THR A 278 -20.90 -44.64 23.82
N THR A 279 -20.93 -45.81 24.43
CA THR A 279 -19.96 -46.90 24.20
C THR A 279 -20.15 -47.45 22.79
N THR A 280 -19.27 -47.07 21.85
CA THR A 280 -19.23 -47.65 20.51
C THR A 280 -18.32 -48.87 20.50
N THR A 281 -18.92 -50.06 20.46
CA THR A 281 -18.23 -51.33 20.23
C THR A 281 -17.61 -51.33 18.83
N THR A 282 -16.28 -51.32 18.76
CA THR A 282 -15.54 -51.38 17.49
C THR A 282 -15.32 -52.85 17.11
N THR A 283 -15.98 -53.31 16.04
CA THR A 283 -15.73 -54.62 15.43
C THR A 283 -14.64 -54.47 14.36
N SER A 284 -13.45 -54.97 14.65
CA SER A 284 -12.33 -55.04 13.70
C SER A 284 -12.65 -56.04 12.58
N SER A 285 -12.66 -55.57 11.33
CA SER A 285 -12.61 -56.42 10.14
C SER A 285 -11.33 -56.12 9.37
N THR A 286 -10.49 -57.14 9.26
CA THR A 286 -9.18 -57.11 8.60
C THR A 286 -9.40 -57.26 7.10
N THR A 287 -9.08 -56.25 6.30
CA THR A 287 -9.01 -56.36 4.83
C THR A 287 -7.56 -56.24 4.38
N THR A 288 -7.00 -57.38 3.98
CA THR A 288 -5.67 -57.51 3.38
C THR A 288 -5.71 -56.96 1.95
N THR A 289 -4.98 -55.86 1.70
CA THR A 289 -4.73 -55.38 0.32
C THR A 289 -3.28 -55.66 -0.03
N ALA A 290 -3.07 -56.45 -1.09
CA ALA A 290 -1.77 -56.81 -1.63
C ALA A 290 -1.16 -55.62 -2.40
N THR A 291 0.07 -55.24 -2.02
CA THR A 291 0.86 -54.21 -2.70
C THR A 291 1.84 -54.86 -3.67
N THR A 292 1.68 -54.59 -4.95
CA THR A 292 2.64 -54.95 -6.01
C THR A 292 3.79 -53.94 -6.02
N PRO A 293 5.07 -54.37 -6.04
CA PRO A 293 6.20 -53.45 -6.14
C PRO A 293 6.45 -53.07 -7.61
N THR A 294 6.37 -51.78 -7.92
CA THR A 294 6.82 -51.24 -9.21
C THR A 294 8.28 -50.79 -9.07
N SER A 295 9.16 -51.37 -9.89
CA SER A 295 10.58 -51.04 -9.93
C SER A 295 10.80 -49.60 -10.41
N ALA A 296 11.56 -48.83 -9.63
CA ALA A 296 12.10 -47.54 -10.04
C ALA A 296 13.38 -47.77 -10.87
N THR A 297 13.38 -47.32 -12.12
CA THR A 297 14.56 -47.27 -12.99
C THR A 297 15.30 -45.95 -12.74
N THR A 298 16.52 -46.05 -12.22
CA THR A 298 17.44 -44.93 -12.02
C THR A 298 17.94 -44.39 -13.37
N PRO A 299 17.85 -43.08 -13.66
CA PRO A 299 18.50 -42.51 -14.83
C PRO A 299 20.01 -42.37 -14.59
N VAL A 300 20.80 -42.90 -15.53
CA VAL A 300 22.26 -42.75 -15.60
C VAL A 300 22.58 -41.32 -16.06
N ILE A 301 23.13 -40.50 -15.15
CA ILE A 301 23.68 -39.18 -15.49
C ILE A 301 25.03 -39.39 -16.18
N LYS A 302 25.09 -39.06 -17.46
CA LYS A 302 26.31 -39.10 -18.28
C LYS A 302 27.02 -37.74 -18.17
N CYS A 303 28.12 -37.68 -17.41
CA CYS A 303 28.96 -36.49 -17.35
C CYS A 303 29.67 -36.26 -18.70
N ILE A 304 29.43 -35.09 -19.31
CA ILE A 304 30.14 -34.63 -20.50
C ILE A 304 31.40 -33.88 -20.04
N PRO A 305 32.61 -34.24 -20.52
CA PRO A 305 33.83 -33.51 -20.17
C PRO A 305 33.88 -32.13 -20.83
N ARG A 306 34.37 -31.17 -20.04
CA ARG A 306 34.59 -29.75 -20.40
C ARG A 306 35.71 -29.65 -21.47
N PRO A 307 35.54 -28.84 -22.54
CA PRO A 307 36.62 -28.61 -23.50
C PRO A 307 37.71 -27.74 -22.86
N THR A 308 38.96 -28.16 -23.03
CA THR A 308 40.14 -27.36 -22.74
C THR A 308 40.38 -26.35 -23.87
N SER A 309 40.49 -25.06 -23.51
CA SER A 309 40.94 -24.01 -24.42
C SER A 309 42.46 -24.11 -24.59
N LYS A 310 42.91 -24.06 -25.85
CA LYS A 310 44.27 -23.63 -26.21
C LYS A 310 44.35 -22.11 -26.17
#